data_AF-A0A1G2VW15-F1
#
_entry.id   AF-A0A1G2VW15-F1
#
_cell.length_a   1.000
_cell.length_b   1.000
_cell.length_c   1.000
_cell.angle_alpha   90.00
_cell.angle_beta   90.00
_cell.angle_gamma   90.00
#
_symmetry.space_group_name_H-M   'P 1'
#
loop_
_entity.id
_entity.type
_entity.pdbx_description
1 polymer ?
#
loop_
_entity_poly.entity_id
_entity_poly.type
_entity_poly.pdbx_seq_one_letter_code
_entity_poly.pdbx_strand_id
1 'polypeptide(L)'
;MHEESGQPSEKKSNIQNLWDTTLKTVQDAIKNAIQPATRYVLATQKKIELFLLTRKLSAAQNDFGKLVDKARESGLANVFENSEVKSALDNLDQLKQTASKLTQEIDELQKPIAPVEDAPKE
;
A
#
# COMPACT_ATOMS: atom_id res chain seq x y z
N MET A 1 37.83 -16.87 -57.23
CA MET A 1 38.45 -16.53 -55.94
C MET A 1 38.39 -15.03 -55.77
N HIS A 2 37.50 -14.56 -54.88
CA HIS A 2 37.63 -13.38 -54.02
C HIS A 2 36.30 -13.23 -53.26
N GLU A 3 36.22 -13.95 -52.13
CA GLU A 3 35.56 -13.51 -50.89
C GLU A 3 36.24 -12.19 -50.42
N GLU A 4 35.69 -11.30 -49.61
CA GLU A 4 34.54 -11.31 -48.71
C GLU A 4 34.25 -9.83 -48.41
N SER A 5 32.97 -9.43 -48.37
CA SER A 5 32.57 -8.14 -47.84
C SER A 5 32.39 -8.27 -46.32
N GLY A 6 33.34 -7.76 -45.54
CA GLY A 6 33.30 -7.75 -44.08
C GLY A 6 33.13 -6.35 -43.51
N GLN A 7 31.92 -6.03 -43.09
CA GLN A 7 31.49 -4.80 -42.41
C GLN A 7 32.16 -4.68 -41.01
N PRO A 8 32.59 -3.49 -40.54
CA PRO A 8 33.16 -3.35 -39.20
C PRO A 8 32.03 -3.16 -38.18
N SER A 9 31.56 -4.24 -37.57
CA SER A 9 30.75 -4.11 -36.34
C SER A 9 31.69 -3.88 -35.16
N GLU A 10 31.65 -2.69 -34.58
CA GLU A 10 32.33 -2.32 -33.33
C GLU A 10 32.04 -3.33 -32.22
N LYS A 11 33.00 -4.23 -31.95
CA LYS A 11 32.97 -5.09 -30.77
C LYS A 11 33.27 -4.23 -29.54
N LYS A 12 32.22 -3.72 -28.89
CA LYS A 12 32.34 -3.18 -27.52
C LYS A 12 33.07 -4.23 -26.67
N SER A 13 34.21 -3.84 -26.11
CA SER A 13 35.14 -4.70 -25.38
C SER A 13 34.40 -5.56 -24.34
N ASN A 14 34.67 -6.87 -24.33
CA ASN A 14 34.09 -7.85 -23.39
C ASN A 14 34.21 -7.44 -21.91
N ILE A 15 35.22 -6.62 -21.59
CA ILE A 15 35.46 -6.08 -20.25
C ILE A 15 34.39 -5.04 -19.87
N GLN A 16 33.97 -4.20 -20.82
CA GLN A 16 32.91 -3.21 -20.60
C GLN A 16 31.58 -3.91 -20.33
N ASN A 17 31.28 -4.98 -21.07
CA ASN A 17 30.07 -5.78 -20.89
C ASN A 17 30.05 -6.51 -19.53
N LEU A 18 31.19 -7.03 -19.07
CA LEU A 18 31.32 -7.62 -17.73
C LEU A 18 31.09 -6.58 -16.62
N TRP A 19 31.60 -5.37 -16.81
CA TRP A 19 31.46 -4.28 -15.85
C TRP A 19 30.02 -3.77 -15.76
N ASP A 20 29.37 -3.56 -16.91
CA ASP A 20 27.94 -3.21 -17.00
C ASP A 20 27.05 -4.29 -16.35
N THR A 21 27.35 -5.57 -16.57
CA THR A 21 26.60 -6.68 -15.99
C THR A 21 26.77 -6.73 -14.47
N THR A 22 28.00 -6.55 -13.97
CA THR A 22 28.27 -6.53 -12.52
C THR A 22 27.57 -5.35 -11.84
N LEU A 23 27.59 -4.17 -12.47
CA LEU A 23 26.92 -2.97 -11.97
C LEU A 23 25.39 -3.15 -11.93
N LYS A 24 24.81 -3.74 -12.98
CA LYS A 24 23.38 -4.08 -13.01
C LYS A 24 23.01 -5.08 -11.93
N THR A 25 23.77 -6.17 -11.77
CA THR A 25 23.52 -7.17 -10.72
C THR A 25 23.58 -6.57 -9.32
N VAL A 26 24.53 -5.67 -9.05
CA VAL A 26 24.62 -4.96 -7.77
C VAL A 26 23.45 -3.98 -7.60
N GLN A 27 23.11 -3.21 -8.63
CA GLN A 27 21.94 -2.32 -8.59
C GLN A 27 20.64 -3.08 -8.38
N ASP A 28 20.47 -4.24 -9.02
CA ASP A 28 19.27 -5.06 -8.90
C ASP A 28 19.23 -5.77 -7.56
N ALA A 29 20.35 -6.25 -7.02
CA ALA A 29 20.43 -6.77 -5.65
C ALA A 29 20.05 -5.69 -4.61
N ILE A 30 20.54 -4.46 -4.81
CA ILE A 30 20.20 -3.31 -3.95
C ILE A 30 18.71 -2.94 -4.09
N LYS A 31 18.18 -2.83 -5.31
CA LYS A 31 16.76 -2.54 -5.55
C LYS A 31 15.86 -3.63 -4.96
N ASN A 32 16.21 -4.90 -5.18
CA ASN A 32 15.46 -6.06 -4.70
C ASN A 32 15.53 -6.23 -3.18
N ALA A 33 16.59 -5.73 -2.50
CA ALA A 33 16.68 -5.73 -1.05
C ALA A 33 15.98 -4.50 -0.41
N ILE A 34 16.07 -3.33 -1.05
CA ILE A 34 15.49 -2.08 -0.54
C ILE A 34 13.95 -2.07 -0.71
N GLN A 35 13.43 -2.50 -1.85
CA GLN A 35 11.98 -2.55 -2.13
C GLN A 35 11.16 -3.30 -1.06
N PRO A 36 11.50 -4.54 -0.66
CA PRO A 36 10.74 -5.26 0.37
C PRO A 36 10.92 -4.66 1.77
N ALA A 37 12.10 -4.14 2.12
CA ALA A 37 12.32 -3.48 3.41
C ALA A 37 11.48 -2.20 3.54
N THR A 38 11.44 -1.37 2.49
CA THR A 38 10.60 -0.17 2.46
C THR A 38 9.12 -0.53 2.53
N ARG A 39 8.67 -1.57 1.80
CA ARG A 39 7.29 -2.07 1.88
C ARG A 39 6.91 -2.55 3.27
N TYR A 40 7.81 -3.25 3.97
CA TYR A 40 7.56 -3.70 5.34
C TYR A 40 7.37 -2.53 6.30
N VAL A 41 8.23 -1.51 6.22
CA VAL A 41 8.10 -0.29 7.04
C VAL A 41 6.78 0.42 6.75
N LEU A 42 6.42 0.60 5.47
CA LEU A 42 5.15 1.21 5.05
C LEU A 42 3.94 0.40 5.52
N ALA A 43 3.97 -0.92 5.39
CA ALA A 43 2.91 -1.80 5.88
C ALA A 43 2.75 -1.71 7.41
N THR A 44 3.87 -1.61 8.14
CA THR A 44 3.85 -1.44 9.60
C THR A 44 3.28 -0.09 10.00
N GLN A 45 3.67 1.00 9.32
CA GLN A 45 3.10 2.33 9.53
C GLN A 45 1.59 2.34 9.29
N LYS A 46 1.13 1.76 8.17
CA LYS A 46 -0.31 1.62 7.90
C LYS A 46 -1.04 0.76 8.92
N LYS A 47 -0.43 -0.30 9.45
CA LYS A 47 -1.03 -1.08 10.55
C LYS A 47 -1.21 -0.25 11.82
N ILE A 48 -0.25 0.61 12.14
CA ILE A 48 -0.36 1.55 13.27
C ILE A 48 -1.51 2.53 13.02
N GLU A 49 -1.61 3.08 11.81
CA GLU A 49 -2.73 3.94 11.41
C GLU A 49 -4.07 3.21 11.55
N LEU A 50 -4.16 1.94 11.13
CA LEU A 50 -5.36 1.12 11.27
C LEU A 50 -5.76 0.94 12.74
N PHE A 51 -4.79 0.68 13.61
CA PHE A 51 -5.01 0.51 15.04
C PHE A 51 -5.54 1.80 15.67
N LEU A 52 -4.94 2.94 15.35
CA LEU A 52 -5.40 4.25 15.81
C LEU A 52 -6.81 4.57 15.31
N LEU A 53 -7.10 4.27 14.04
CA LEU A 53 -8.42 4.45 13.44
C LEU A 53 -9.47 3.55 14.10
N THR A 54 -9.12 2.31 14.43
CA THR A 54 -10.01 1.38 15.14
C THR A 54 -10.34 1.90 16.54
N ARG A 55 -9.36 2.42 17.27
CA ARG A 55 -9.60 3.08 18.56
C ARG A 55 -10.52 4.29 18.41
N LYS A 56 -10.30 5.12 17.39
CA LYS A 56 -11.16 6.27 17.07
C LYS A 56 -12.59 5.84 16.74
N LEU A 57 -12.76 4.73 16.01
CA LEU A 57 -14.06 4.15 15.71
C LEU A 57 -14.79 3.71 16.99
N SER A 58 -14.11 2.99 17.89
CA SER A 58 -14.71 2.60 19.18
C SER A 58 -15.10 3.79 20.04
N ALA A 59 -14.28 4.85 20.07
CA ALA A 59 -14.63 6.08 20.78
C ALA A 59 -15.87 6.75 20.17
N ALA A 60 -15.91 6.90 18.83
CA ALA A 60 -17.04 7.46 18.11
C ALA A 60 -18.33 6.64 18.29
N GLN A 61 -18.22 5.30 18.37
CA GLN A 61 -19.36 4.42 18.65
C GLN A 61 -19.91 4.62 20.07
N ASN A 62 -19.02 4.77 21.06
CA ASN A 62 -19.42 5.08 22.43
C ASN A 62 -20.12 6.43 22.51
N ASP A 63 -19.57 7.46 21.85
CA ASP A 63 -20.17 8.79 21.85
C ASP A 63 -21.49 8.82 21.08
N PHE A 64 -21.62 8.06 19.98
CA PHE A 64 -22.90 7.85 19.31
C PHE A 64 -23.95 7.23 20.24
N GLY A 65 -23.59 6.21 21.01
CA GLY A 65 -24.47 5.62 22.02
C GLY A 65 -24.99 6.65 23.02
N LYS A 66 -24.09 7.48 23.58
CA LYS A 66 -24.46 8.56 24.50
C LYS A 66 -25.40 9.59 23.86
N LEU A 67 -25.18 9.95 22.60
CA LEU A 67 -26.04 10.89 21.87
C LEU A 67 -27.44 10.28 21.65
N VAL A 68 -27.51 8.99 21.32
CA VAL A 68 -28.78 8.26 21.19
C VAL A 68 -29.53 8.21 22.51
N ASP A 69 -28.83 7.90 23.61
CA ASP A 69 -29.42 7.84 24.94
C ASP A 69 -29.94 9.21 25.38
N LYS A 70 -29.14 10.26 25.22
CA LYS A 70 -29.55 11.65 25.50
C LYS A 70 -30.78 12.06 24.68
N ALA A 71 -30.83 11.69 23.40
CA ALA A 71 -31.97 11.99 22.54
C ALA A 71 -33.24 11.23 22.99
N ARG A 72 -33.12 9.97 23.44
CA ARG A 72 -34.23 9.23 24.05
C ARG A 72 -34.72 9.87 25.34
N GLU A 73 -33.81 10.22 26.24
CA GLU A 73 -34.13 10.88 27.52
C GLU A 73 -34.83 12.23 27.30
N SER A 74 -34.53 12.91 26.19
CA SER A 74 -35.18 14.17 25.79
C SER A 74 -36.60 13.98 25.24
N GLY A 75 -37.10 12.74 25.12
CA GLY A 75 -38.45 12.45 24.62
C GLY A 75 -38.63 12.62 23.12
N LEU A 76 -37.54 12.64 22.34
CA LEU A 76 -37.62 12.70 20.87
C LEU A 76 -38.33 11.47 20.31
N ALA A 77 -39.39 11.68 19.53
CA ALA A 77 -40.14 10.62 18.87
C ALA A 77 -39.28 9.82 17.87
N ASN A 78 -38.34 10.49 17.20
CA ASN A 78 -37.37 9.85 16.31
C ASN A 78 -35.95 10.36 16.58
N VAL A 79 -35.16 9.54 17.28
CA VAL A 79 -33.77 9.84 17.63
C VAL A 79 -32.89 10.03 16.40
N PHE A 80 -33.20 9.36 15.30
CA PHE A 80 -32.42 9.46 14.06
C PHE A 80 -32.69 10.74 13.27
N GLU A 81 -33.70 11.54 13.63
CA GLU A 81 -33.91 12.86 13.04
C GLU A 81 -33.06 13.94 13.69
N ASN A 82 -32.53 13.67 14.89
CA ASN A 82 -31.60 14.55 15.59
C ASN A 82 -30.34 14.76 14.74
N SER A 83 -29.98 16.03 14.52
CA SER A 83 -28.83 16.42 13.69
C SER A 83 -27.49 15.91 14.24
N GLU A 84 -27.34 15.87 15.57
CA GLU A 84 -26.11 15.38 16.21
C GLU A 84 -25.96 13.86 15.99
N VAL A 85 -27.06 13.11 16.12
CA VAL A 85 -27.10 11.66 15.86
C VAL A 85 -26.81 11.36 14.39
N LYS A 86 -27.38 12.12 13.45
CA LYS A 86 -27.06 11.99 12.00
C LYS A 86 -25.60 12.30 11.71
N SER A 87 -25.06 13.38 12.27
CA SER A 87 -23.65 13.76 12.07
C SER A 87 -22.70 12.71 12.64
N ALA A 88 -23.05 12.11 13.78
CA ALA A 88 -22.26 11.04 14.37
C ALA A 88 -22.28 9.76 13.51
N LEU A 89 -23.41 9.43 12.88
CA LEU A 89 -23.50 8.32 11.91
C LEU A 89 -22.63 8.56 10.68
N ASP A 90 -22.68 9.76 10.09
CA ASP A 90 -21.86 10.10 8.93
C ASP A 90 -20.36 9.94 9.24
N ASN A 91 -19.92 10.47 10.38
CA ASN A 91 -18.54 10.31 10.85
C ASN A 91 -18.17 8.83 11.06
N LEU A 92 -19.07 8.01 11.62
CA LEU A 92 -18.83 6.57 11.77
C LEU A 92 -18.67 5.87 10.41
N ASP A 93 -19.48 6.23 9.42
CA ASP A 93 -19.38 5.62 8.08
C ASP A 93 -18.12 6.07 7.35
N GLN A 94 -17.72 7.34 7.46
CA GLN A 94 -16.43 7.82 6.95
C GLN A 94 -15.24 7.07 7.57
N LEU A 95 -15.26 6.84 8.89
CA LEU A 95 -14.23 6.08 9.59
C LEU A 95 -14.17 4.62 9.12
N LYS A 96 -15.32 3.97 8.91
CA LYS A 96 -15.38 2.60 8.36
C LYS A 96 -14.84 2.51 6.92
N GLN A 97 -15.20 3.47 6.07
CA GLN A 97 -14.70 3.54 4.69
C GLN A 97 -13.18 3.70 4.68
N THR A 98 -12.66 4.60 5.52
CA THR A 98 -11.22 4.82 5.67
C THR A 98 -10.51 3.55 6.17
N ALA A 99 -11.08 2.84 7.14
CA ALA A 99 -10.52 1.58 7.65
C ALA A 99 -10.47 0.50 6.57
N SER A 100 -11.53 0.39 5.76
CA SER A 100 -11.63 -0.58 4.66
C SER A 100 -10.58 -0.31 3.59
N LYS A 101 -10.42 0.97 3.19
CA LYS A 101 -9.39 1.39 2.24
C LYS A 101 -7.99 1.09 2.76
N LEU A 102 -7.70 1.44 4.02
CA LEU A 102 -6.39 1.22 4.62
C LEU A 102 -6.05 -0.27 4.74
N THR A 103 -7.06 -1.12 5.00
CA THR A 103 -6.91 -2.57 5.02
C THR A 103 -6.55 -3.11 3.64
N GLN A 104 -7.18 -2.60 2.57
CA GLN A 104 -6.82 -2.96 1.19
C GLN A 104 -5.39 -2.54 0.84
N GLU A 105 -4.98 -1.32 1.20
CA GLU A 105 -3.61 -0.85 0.97
C GLU A 105 -2.56 -1.68 1.73
N ILE A 106 -2.87 -2.16 2.94
CA ILE A 106 -1.99 -3.08 3.68
C ILE A 106 -1.89 -4.42 2.95
N ASP A 107 -3.00 -4.98 2.48
CA ASP A 107 -3.03 -6.24 1.71
C ASP A 107 -2.19 -6.13 0.43
N GLU A 108 -2.31 -5.03 -0.30
CA GLU A 108 -1.52 -4.74 -1.50
C GLU A 108 -0.02 -4.62 -1.23
N LEU A 109 0.37 -4.01 -0.11
CA LEU A 109 1.79 -3.91 0.28
C LEU A 109 2.36 -5.25 0.76
N GLN A 110 1.51 -6.13 1.29
CA GLN A 110 1.89 -7.47 1.76
C GLN A 110 1.87 -8.53 0.66
N LYS A 111 1.22 -8.26 -0.49
CA LYS A 111 1.27 -9.16 -1.65
C LYS A 111 2.74 -9.34 -2.08
N PRO A 112 3.22 -10.59 -2.19
CA PRO A 112 4.54 -10.85 -2.72
C PRO A 112 4.61 -10.28 -4.14
N ILE A 113 5.64 -9.48 -4.41
CA ILE A 113 6.02 -9.19 -5.78
C ILE A 113 6.38 -10.56 -6.35
N ALA A 114 5.58 -11.07 -7.29
CA ALA A 114 5.99 -12.25 -8.05
C ALA A 114 7.43 -11.98 -8.52
N PRO A 115 8.39 -12.89 -8.30
CA PRO A 115 9.71 -12.72 -8.88
C PRO A 115 9.46 -12.45 -10.36
N VAL A 116 9.96 -11.31 -10.87
CA VAL A 116 10.02 -11.11 -12.30
C VAL A 116 11.02 -12.16 -12.77
N GLU A 117 10.48 -13.31 -13.14
CA GLU A 117 11.16 -14.41 -13.78
C GLU A 117 11.53 -13.90 -15.18
N ASP A 118 12.55 -13.04 -15.23
CA ASP A 118 13.36 -12.89 -16.43
C ASP A 118 14.20 -14.17 -16.50
N ALA A 119 13.54 -15.27 -16.83
CA ALA A 119 14.18 -16.45 -17.36
C ALA A 119 14.70 -16.05 -18.74
N PRO A 120 16.01 -16.01 -18.97
CA PRO A 120 16.52 -16.00 -20.33
C PRO A 120 16.08 -17.35 -20.91
N LYS A 121 15.13 -17.31 -21.84
CA LYS A 121 15.05 -18.34 -22.85
C LYS A 121 16.31 -18.21 -23.72
N GLU A 122 16.90 -19.37 -23.98
CA GLU A 122 17.97 -19.68 -24.94
C GLU A 122 19.40 -19.75 -24.39
#